data_AF-A0A645D045-F1
#
_entry.id   AF-A0A645D045-F1
#
_cell.length_a   1.000
_cell.length_b   1.000
_cell.length_c   1.000
_cell.angle_alpha   90.00
_cell.angle_beta   90.00
_cell.angle_gamma   90.00
#
_symmetry.space_group_name_H-M   'P 1'
#
loop_
_entity.id
_entity.type
_entity.pdbx_description
1 polymer ?
#
loop_
_entity_poly.entity_id
_entity_poly.type
_entity_poly.pdbx_seq_one_letter_code
_entity_poly.pdbx_strand_id
1 'polypeptide(L)'
;MSVDAGNVLDDDASTSWHGREGSSLTITLTSSKKINSLLIKWDNKTAPDAGFEIQVSKGGGQFLDFYKGKLSGSYESNIPVNESGISDIRIIIKTKEVYLSKIEFI
;
A
#
# COMPACT_ATOMS: atom_id res chain seq x y z
N MET A 1 -3.89 15.18 -5.21
CA MET A 1 -3.15 13.92 -5.03
C MET A 1 -1.92 14.25 -4.20
N SER A 2 -1.64 13.50 -3.13
CA SER A 2 -0.36 13.65 -2.43
C SER A 2 0.76 13.28 -3.41
N VAL A 3 1.78 14.13 -3.51
CA VAL A 3 2.93 13.98 -4.43
C VAL A 3 3.64 12.62 -4.28
N ASP A 4 3.53 11.98 -3.11
CA ASP A 4 4.17 10.71 -2.80
C ASP A 4 3.48 9.47 -3.38
N ALA A 5 2.17 9.55 -3.66
CA ALA A 5 1.43 8.46 -4.30
C ALA A 5 1.62 8.44 -5.83
N GLY A 6 2.24 9.47 -6.40
CA GLY A 6 2.51 9.54 -7.84
C GLY A 6 3.37 8.38 -8.32
N ASN A 7 4.47 8.09 -7.61
CA ASN A 7 5.47 7.07 -7.97
C ASN A 7 5.03 5.61 -7.76
N VAL A 8 3.80 5.39 -7.28
CA VAL A 8 3.26 4.03 -7.05
C VAL A 8 1.97 3.78 -7.81
N LEU A 9 1.38 4.85 -8.35
CA LEU A 9 0.20 4.85 -9.21
C LEU A 9 0.56 5.26 -10.63
N ASP A 10 1.81 5.62 -10.90
CA ASP A 10 2.34 5.75 -12.25
C ASP A 10 2.53 4.33 -12.83
N ASP A 11 2.32 4.20 -14.13
CA ASP A 11 2.62 2.96 -14.85
C ASP A 11 4.12 2.80 -15.11
N ASP A 12 4.97 3.52 -14.37
CA ASP A 12 6.42 3.53 -14.48
C ASP A 12 7.06 2.74 -13.34
N ALA A 13 7.43 1.49 -13.62
CA ALA A 13 8.09 0.63 -12.62
C ALA A 13 9.52 1.05 -12.26
N SER A 14 10.07 2.12 -12.86
CA SER A 14 11.40 2.65 -12.53
C SER A 14 11.38 3.67 -11.40
N THR A 15 10.20 4.18 -11.05
CA THR A 15 9.99 5.05 -9.88
C THR A 15 9.54 4.18 -8.70
N SER A 16 9.85 4.64 -7.49
CA SER A 16 9.39 3.97 -6.28
C SER A 16 9.19 4.99 -5.18
N TRP A 17 8.19 4.76 -4.34
CA TRP A 17 8.06 5.44 -3.07
C TRP A 17 8.99 4.77 -2.04
N HIS A 18 9.79 5.58 -1.36
CA HIS A 18 10.67 5.11 -0.30
C HIS A 18 10.04 5.40 1.06
N GLY A 19 9.74 4.33 1.80
CA GLY A 19 9.24 4.39 3.17
C GLY A 19 10.27 3.94 4.19
N ARG A 20 10.30 4.62 5.34
CA ARG A 20 11.06 4.20 6.54
C ARG A 20 10.12 3.74 7.65
N GLU A 21 10.65 3.09 8.67
CA GLU A 21 9.86 2.69 9.84
C GLU A 21 9.01 3.85 10.39
N GLY A 22 7.72 3.60 10.58
CA GLY A 22 6.74 4.58 11.06
C GLY A 22 6.19 5.52 9.98
N SER A 23 6.81 5.58 8.80
CA SER A 23 6.25 6.34 7.67
C SER A 23 5.01 5.63 7.10
N SER A 24 4.17 6.41 6.43
CA SER A 24 2.98 5.88 5.78
C SER A 24 2.73 6.49 4.42
N LEU A 25 2.29 5.66 3.48
CA LEU A 25 1.76 6.06 2.19
C LEU A 25 0.23 5.99 2.25
N THR A 26 -0.47 7.09 1.98
CA THR A 26 -1.94 7.13 1.94
C THR A 26 -2.43 7.38 0.53
N ILE A 27 -3.37 6.56 0.07
CA ILE A 27 -3.96 6.58 -1.25
C ILE A 27 -5.44 6.85 -1.09
N THR A 28 -5.90 7.98 -1.64
CA THR A 28 -7.32 8.31 -1.70
C THR A 28 -7.91 7.72 -2.96
N LEU A 29 -9.01 6.99 -2.78
CA LEU A 29 -9.77 6.31 -3.82
C LEU A 29 -11.00 7.13 -4.20
N THR A 30 -11.39 7.10 -5.46
CA THR A 30 -12.69 7.62 -5.89
C THR A 30 -13.79 6.66 -5.43
N SER A 31 -14.45 7.01 -4.32
CA SER A 31 -15.39 6.16 -3.59
C SER A 31 -16.57 5.72 -4.47
N SER A 32 -16.62 4.43 -4.82
CA SER A 32 -17.82 3.71 -5.31
C SER A 32 -17.51 2.28 -5.76
N LYS A 33 -16.27 1.97 -6.14
CA LYS A 33 -15.91 0.63 -6.65
C LYS A 33 -15.63 -0.35 -5.50
N LYS A 34 -16.03 -1.60 -5.71
CA LYS A 34 -15.57 -2.73 -4.89
C LYS A 34 -14.11 -3.01 -5.23
N ILE A 35 -13.28 -3.21 -4.21
CA ILE A 35 -11.90 -3.70 -4.34
C ILE A 35 -11.93 -5.17 -3.92
N ASN A 36 -11.62 -6.08 -4.85
CA ASN A 36 -11.49 -7.51 -4.57
C ASN A 36 -10.13 -7.80 -3.96
N SER A 37 -9.05 -7.24 -4.51
CA SER A 37 -7.71 -7.38 -3.94
C SER A 37 -6.85 -6.14 -4.16
N LEU A 38 -5.89 -5.96 -3.25
CA LEU A 38 -4.83 -4.98 -3.31
C LEU A 38 -3.53 -5.72 -3.62
N LEU A 39 -2.94 -5.43 -4.77
CA LEU A 39 -1.63 -5.93 -5.14
C LEU A 39 -0.59 -4.84 -4.87
N ILE A 40 0.40 -5.16 -4.03
CA ILE A 40 1.54 -4.29 -3.75
C ILE A 40 2.78 -4.94 -4.36
N LYS A 41 3.46 -4.20 -5.23
CA LYS A 41 4.76 -4.56 -5.78
C LYS A 41 5.84 -3.77 -5.07
N TRP A 42 6.84 -4.50 -4.59
CA TRP A 42 8.00 -3.99 -3.89
C TRP A 42 9.19 -4.00 -4.86
N ASP A 43 10.05 -3.00 -4.77
CA ASP A 43 11.32 -3.01 -5.49
C ASP A 43 12.31 -3.96 -4.79
N ASN A 44 13.23 -4.56 -5.56
CA ASN A 44 14.18 -5.56 -5.08
C ASN A 44 15.20 -5.04 -4.05
N LYS A 45 15.28 -3.72 -3.83
CA LYS A 45 16.01 -3.08 -2.73
C LYS A 45 15.33 -3.26 -1.37
N THR A 46 14.05 -3.64 -1.35
CA THR A 46 13.31 -3.90 -0.11
C THR A 46 13.83 -5.17 0.54
N ALA A 47 13.97 -5.17 1.88
CA ALA A 47 14.36 -6.38 2.58
C ALA A 47 13.35 -7.52 2.32
N PRO A 48 13.78 -8.76 2.07
CA PRO A 48 12.88 -9.88 1.74
C PRO A 48 11.98 -10.29 2.90
N ASP A 49 12.20 -9.71 4.08
CA ASP A 49 11.44 -9.90 5.30
C ASP A 49 10.86 -8.55 5.82
N ALA A 50 10.72 -7.54 4.94
CA ALA A 50 10.11 -6.26 5.29
C ALA A 50 8.68 -6.42 5.81
N GLY A 51 8.33 -5.63 6.82
CA GLY A 51 7.05 -5.69 7.53
C GLY A 51 6.23 -4.41 7.30
N PHE A 52 4.92 -4.58 7.15
CA PHE A 52 4.00 -3.47 6.93
C PHE A 52 2.61 -3.75 7.52
N GLU A 53 1.85 -2.68 7.72
CA GLU A 53 0.43 -2.73 8.07
C GLU A 53 -0.38 -1.97 7.04
N ILE A 54 -1.63 -2.38 6.86
CA ILE A 54 -2.62 -1.69 6.03
C ILE A 54 -3.76 -1.24 6.93
N GLN A 55 -4.14 0.01 6.79
CA GLN A 55 -5.35 0.58 7.38
C GLN A 55 -6.28 1.07 6.26
N VAL A 56 -7.58 1.00 6.51
CA VAL A 56 -8.61 1.46 5.57
C VAL A 56 -9.53 2.49 6.24
N SER A 57 -10.03 3.43 5.46
CA SER A 57 -11.06 4.40 5.84
C SER A 57 -12.24 4.28 4.88
N LYS A 58 -13.47 4.39 5.40
CA LYS A 58 -14.71 4.50 4.61
C LYS A 58 -15.29 5.92 4.62
N GLY A 59 -14.47 6.91 5.01
CA GLY A 59 -14.86 8.31 5.18
C GLY A 59 -14.88 8.75 6.64
N GLY A 60 -14.92 10.06 6.87
CA GLY A 60 -14.99 10.64 8.23
C GLY A 60 -13.64 10.73 8.96
N GLY A 61 -12.52 10.46 8.30
CA GLY A 61 -11.16 10.64 8.84
C GLY A 61 -10.67 9.54 9.78
N GLN A 62 -11.47 8.51 10.04
CA GLN A 62 -11.08 7.36 10.85
C GLN A 62 -10.39 6.29 9.98
N PHE A 63 -9.27 5.78 10.47
CA PHE A 63 -8.58 4.63 9.89
C PHE A 63 -8.72 3.44 10.84
N LEU A 64 -9.03 2.26 10.30
CA LEU A 64 -9.09 0.99 11.02
C LEU A 64 -7.99 0.07 10.53
N ASP A 65 -7.35 -0.65 11.45
CA ASP A 65 -6.40 -1.71 11.13
C ASP A 65 -7.09 -2.79 10.30
N PHE A 66 -6.54 -3.09 9.13
CA PHE A 66 -7.11 -4.03 8.16
C PHE A 66 -6.24 -5.27 7.97
N TYR A 67 -4.93 -5.08 7.80
CA TYR A 67 -4.01 -6.18 7.51
C TYR A 67 -2.63 -5.92 8.10
N LYS A 68 -1.93 -6.99 8.49
CA LYS A 68 -0.51 -6.96 8.88
C LYS A 68 0.23 -8.00 8.06
N GLY A 69 1.32 -7.58 7.42
CA GLY A 69 2.06 -8.40 6.48
C GLY A 69 3.56 -8.36 6.74
N LYS A 70 4.23 -9.43 6.30
CA LYS A 70 5.67 -9.53 6.18
C LYS A 70 5.99 -10.15 4.83
N LEU A 71 7.00 -9.64 4.13
CA LEU A 71 7.51 -10.29 2.93
C LEU A 71 8.11 -11.65 3.29
N SER A 72 7.97 -12.59 2.37
CA SER A 72 8.48 -13.97 2.50
C SER A 72 9.31 -14.35 1.29
N GLY A 73 10.26 -13.48 0.91
CA GLY A 73 11.11 -13.66 -0.28
C GLY A 73 10.43 -13.35 -1.63
N SER A 74 9.12 -13.14 -1.65
CA SER A 74 8.40 -12.54 -2.79
C SER A 74 8.35 -11.02 -2.64
N TYR A 75 8.60 -10.30 -3.73
CA TYR A 75 8.42 -8.85 -3.82
C TYR A 75 7.01 -8.46 -4.28
N GLU A 76 6.04 -9.37 -4.12
CA GLU A 76 4.63 -9.10 -4.35
C GLU A 76 3.81 -9.51 -3.12
N SER A 77 2.86 -8.65 -2.74
CA SER A 77 1.87 -8.95 -1.71
C SER A 77 0.48 -8.79 -2.32
N ASN A 78 -0.26 -9.88 -2.44
CA ASN A 78 -1.67 -9.87 -2.84
C ASN A 78 -2.54 -10.00 -1.60
N ILE A 79 -3.25 -8.93 -1.25
CA ILE A 79 -4.12 -8.87 -0.08
C ILE A 79 -5.58 -8.92 -0.55
N PRO A 80 -6.36 -9.96 -0.20
CA PRO A 80 -7.79 -9.97 -0.48
C PRO A 80 -8.49 -8.90 0.36
N VAL A 81 -9.22 -8.00 -0.30
CA VAL A 81 -9.93 -6.88 0.32
C VAL A 81 -11.43 -7.18 0.38
N ASN A 82 -12.05 -7.50 -0.76
CA ASN A 82 -13.47 -7.82 -0.91
C ASN A 82 -14.46 -6.80 -0.31
N GLU A 83 -14.10 -5.51 -0.30
CA GLU A 83 -14.85 -4.45 0.34
C GLU A 83 -15.20 -3.33 -0.66
N SER A 84 -16.31 -2.64 -0.42
CA SER A 84 -16.71 -1.44 -1.16
C SER A 84 -16.76 -0.22 -0.25
N GLY A 85 -16.76 0.97 -0.85
CA GLY A 85 -16.87 2.23 -0.11
C GLY A 85 -15.62 2.62 0.68
N ILE A 86 -14.47 1.97 0.42
CA ILE A 86 -13.19 2.42 0.95
C ILE A 86 -12.85 3.75 0.27
N SER A 87 -12.67 4.80 1.07
CA SER A 87 -12.24 6.12 0.61
C SER A 87 -10.73 6.25 0.61
N ASP A 88 -10.03 5.62 1.56
CA ASP A 88 -8.59 5.71 1.68
C ASP A 88 -7.98 4.39 2.12
N ILE A 89 -6.81 4.08 1.56
CA ILE A 89 -5.94 2.99 1.98
C ILE A 89 -4.63 3.60 2.44
N ARG A 90 -4.18 3.22 3.65
CA ARG A 90 -2.89 3.63 4.21
C ARG A 90 -2.02 2.42 4.43
N ILE A 91 -0.80 2.46 3.90
CA ILE A 91 0.24 1.46 4.14
C ILE A 91 1.25 2.06 5.12
N ILE A 92 1.50 1.40 6.25
CA ILE A 92 2.41 1.84 7.31
C ILE A 92 3.59 0.89 7.36
N ILE A 93 4.79 1.43 7.34
CA ILE A 93 6.02 0.63 7.31
C ILE A 93 6.46 0.30 8.74
N LYS A 94 6.76 -0.98 8.98
CA LYS A 94 7.15 -1.51 10.30
C LYS A 94 8.58 -2.04 10.35
N THR A 95 9.31 -1.90 9.25
CA THR A 95 10.73 -2.22 9.15
C THR A 95 11.52 -0.99 8.76
N LYS A 96 12.85 -1.06 8.89
CA LYS A 96 13.74 0.09 8.72
C LYS A 96 13.49 0.87 7.43
N GLU A 97 13.33 0.17 6.32
CA GLU A 97 13.25 0.75 4.99
C GLU A 97 12.54 -0.19 4.01
N VAL A 98 11.77 0.39 3.10
CA VAL A 98 11.11 -0.29 1.98
C VAL A 98 11.09 0.62 0.75
N TYR A 99 10.97 0.00 -0.41
CA TYR A 99 10.78 0.65 -1.70
C TYR A 99 9.54 0.04 -2.35
N LEU A 100 8.49 0.83 -2.47
CA LEU A 100 7.23 0.41 -3.08
C LEU A 100 7.22 0.91 -4.52
N SER A 101 7.13 -0.02 -5.48
CA SER A 101 7.19 0.31 -6.91
C SER A 101 5.81 0.48 -7.53
N LYS A 102 4.81 -0.30 -7.12
CA LYS A 102 3.47 -0.19 -7.72
C LYS A 102 2.37 -0.67 -6.79
N ILE A 103 1.20 -0.04 -6.90
CA ILE A 103 -0.05 -0.47 -6.28
C ILE A 103 -1.14 -0.63 -7.33
N GLU A 104 -1.79 -1.80 -7.33
CA GLU A 104 -2.89 -2.12 -8.22
C GLU A 104 -4.11 -2.55 -7.41
N PHE A 105 -5.28 -1.99 -7.75
CA PHE A 105 -6.58 -2.34 -7.17
C PHE A 105 -7.36 -3.19 -8.18
N ILE A 106 -7.68 -4.43 -7.81
CA ILE A 106 -8.36 -5.43 -8.64
C ILE A 106 -9.76 -5.69 -8.08
#